data_AF-A0A497F186-F1
#
_entry.id   AF-A0A497F186-F1
#
_cell.length_a   1.000
_cell.length_b   1.000
_cell.length_c   1.000
_cell.angle_alpha   90.00
_cell.angle_beta   90.00
_cell.angle_gamma   90.00
#
_symmetry.space_group_name_H-M   'P 1'
#
loop_
_entity.id
_entity.type
_entity.pdbx_description
1 polymer ?
#
loop_
_entity_poly.entity_id
_entity_poly.type
_entity_poly.pdbx_seq_one_letter_code
_entity_poly.pdbx_strand_id
1 'polypeptide(L)'
;MPAKHLKFIENTKLKATIVGKLDELKEAVKSKPTYLIESDFLDDPKRPGAVIPPWSIQKNWKKIIKAGQCSLEYALKVNVDNVKEHCTPT
;
A
#
# COMPACT_ATOMS: atom_id res chain seq x y z
N MET A 1 1.91 3.30 7.92
CA MET A 1 3.14 4.07 8.23
C MET A 1 3.70 4.76 6.98
N PRO A 2 4.67 5.69 7.07
CA PRO A 2 5.31 6.29 5.89
C PRO A 2 6.17 5.29 5.10
N ALA A 3 6.04 5.28 3.77
CA ALA A 3 6.69 4.35 2.84
C ALA A 3 8.22 4.41 2.88
N LYS A 4 8.80 5.56 3.21
CA LYS A 4 10.26 5.73 3.34
C LYS A 4 10.92 4.77 4.34
N HIS A 5 10.15 4.19 5.27
CA HIS A 5 10.66 3.23 6.25
C HIS A 5 10.60 1.77 5.78
N LEU A 6 10.03 1.47 4.60
CA LEU A 6 9.88 0.09 4.12
C LEU A 6 11.20 -0.67 4.00
N LYS A 7 12.27 -0.01 3.52
CA LYS A 7 13.61 -0.63 3.43
C LYS A 7 14.14 -1.17 4.76
N PHE A 8 13.75 -0.56 5.88
CA PHE A 8 14.13 -1.06 7.20
C PHE A 8 13.39 -2.35 7.56
N ILE A 9 12.13 -2.46 7.13
CA ILE A 9 11.24 -3.58 7.46
C ILE A 9 11.44 -4.77 6.52
N GLU A 10 11.86 -4.54 5.27
CA GLU A 10 12.09 -5.58 4.25
C GLU A 10 12.95 -6.75 4.72
N ASN A 11 13.89 -6.51 5.63
CA ASN A 11 14.83 -7.52 6.15
C ASN A 11 14.41 -8.06 7.52
N THR A 12 13.16 -7.83 7.92
CA THR A 12 12.59 -8.26 9.20
C THR A 12 11.42 -9.21 8.98
N LYS A 13 10.95 -9.86 10.04
CA LYS A 13 9.70 -10.65 10.01
C LYS A 13 8.44 -9.79 10.20
N LEU A 14 8.59 -8.47 10.33
CA LEU A 14 7.47 -7.56 10.56
C LEU A 14 6.71 -7.29 9.25
N LYS A 15 5.43 -6.98 9.39
CA LYS A 15 4.54 -6.60 8.30
C LYS A 15 4.07 -5.17 8.51
N ALA A 16 3.91 -4.45 7.40
CA ALA A 16 3.56 -3.04 7.41
C ALA A 16 2.43 -2.76 6.43
N THR A 17 1.60 -1.79 6.79
CA THR A 17 0.61 -1.16 5.92
C THR A 17 1.06 0.26 5.57
N ILE A 18 0.84 0.66 4.32
CA ILE A 18 1.07 2.02 3.82
C ILE A 18 -0.26 2.61 3.38
N VAL A 19 -0.51 3.88 3.71
CA VAL A 19 -1.72 4.56 3.24
C VAL A 19 -1.60 4.78 1.74
N GLY A 20 -2.63 4.39 0.97
CA GLY A 20 -2.62 4.39 -0.50
C GLY A 20 -2.66 5.76 -1.18
N LYS A 21 -2.08 6.79 -0.56
CA LYS A 21 -1.86 8.12 -1.15
C LYS A 21 -0.87 8.00 -2.31
N LEU A 22 -1.04 8.84 -3.33
CA LEU A 22 -0.22 8.74 -4.53
C LEU A 22 1.28 8.84 -4.25
N ASP A 23 1.71 9.79 -3.41
CA ASP A 23 3.14 9.97 -3.13
C ASP A 23 3.72 8.87 -2.24
N GLU A 24 2.93 8.35 -1.30
CA GLU A 24 3.30 7.16 -0.52
C GLU A 24 3.48 5.94 -1.42
N LEU A 25 2.56 5.71 -2.37
CA LEU A 25 2.69 4.62 -3.33
C LEU A 25 3.92 4.78 -4.23
N LYS A 26 4.22 6.00 -4.72
CA LYS A 26 5.42 6.27 -5.53
C LYS A 26 6.72 5.93 -4.77
N GLU A 27 6.75 6.16 -3.47
CA GLU A 27 7.89 5.78 -2.64
C GLU A 27 7.89 4.28 -2.36
N ALA A 28 6.73 3.70 -2.07
CA ALA A 28 6.59 2.30 -1.69
C ALA A 28 7.01 1.34 -2.81
N VAL A 29 6.69 1.65 -4.08
CA VAL A 29 7.07 0.80 -5.24
C VAL A 29 8.58 0.68 -5.48
N LYS A 30 9.40 1.47 -4.77
CA LYS A 30 10.87 1.33 -4.76
C LYS A 30 11.36 0.18 -3.87
N SER A 31 10.44 -0.44 -3.13
CA SER A 31 10.66 -1.53 -2.17
C SER A 31 10.13 -2.85 -2.75
N LYS A 32 10.50 -3.99 -2.17
CA LYS A 32 9.92 -5.31 -2.48
C LYS A 32 8.43 -5.33 -2.10
N PRO A 33 7.56 -6.06 -2.83
CA PRO A 33 6.13 -6.10 -2.57
C PRO A 33 5.77 -6.99 -1.37
N THR A 34 6.29 -6.68 -0.18
CA THR A 34 6.12 -7.46 1.07
C THR A 34 5.21 -6.76 2.09
N TYR A 35 4.67 -5.62 1.73
CA TYR A 35 3.77 -4.77 2.51
C TYR A 35 2.34 -4.80 1.94
N LEU A 36 1.41 -4.16 2.64
CA LEU A 36 0.02 -3.99 2.24
C LEU A 36 -0.32 -2.50 2.05
N ILE A 37 -1.39 -2.22 1.31
CA ILE A 37 -1.96 -0.87 1.18
C ILE A 37 -3.31 -0.81 1.89
N GLU A 38 -3.51 0.27 2.63
CA GLU A 38 -4.77 0.59 3.29
C GLU A 38 -5.24 2.00 2.93
N SER A 39 -6.53 2.25 3.11
CA SER A 39 -7.12 3.58 2.94
C SER A 39 -6.92 4.47 4.17
N ASP A 40 -6.73 3.86 5.34
CA ASP A 40 -6.91 4.50 6.65
C ASP A 40 -8.27 5.26 6.70
N PHE A 41 -9.29 4.68 6.06
CA PHE A 41 -10.62 5.27 5.98
C PHE A 41 -11.41 5.01 7.25
N LEU A 42 -11.69 6.10 7.98
CA LEU A 42 -12.57 6.12 9.14
C LEU A 42 -13.65 7.19 8.89
N ASP A 43 -14.92 6.86 9.15
CA ASP A 43 -16.07 7.77 8.97
C ASP A 43 -16.13 8.86 10.08
N ASP A 44 -15.00 9.47 10.42
CA ASP A 44 -14.91 10.64 11.30
C ASP A 44 -14.36 11.86 10.54
N PRO A 45 -15.23 12.80 10.13
CA PRO A 45 -14.82 13.98 9.37
C PRO A 45 -13.98 14.97 10.20
N LYS A 46 -13.88 14.81 11.53
CA LYS A 46 -13.07 15.68 12.41
C LYS A 46 -11.64 15.16 12.59
N ARG A 47 -11.32 13.96 12.10
CA ARG A 47 -9.99 13.35 12.30
C ARG A 47 -8.91 14.12 11.50
N PRO A 48 -7.87 14.64 12.16
CA PRO A 48 -6.75 15.25 11.49
C PRO A 48 -5.84 14.18 10.87
N GLY A 49 -5.45 14.39 9.61
CA GLY A 49 -4.68 13.44 8.83
C GLY A 49 -5.52 12.87 7.69
N ALA A 50 -5.08 13.11 6.46
CA ALA A 50 -5.88 12.85 5.26
C ALA A 50 -6.22 11.36 5.12
N VAL A 51 -7.44 11.04 5.55
CA VAL A 51 -8.22 9.86 5.18
C VAL A 51 -8.40 9.88 3.67
N ILE A 52 -8.05 8.79 2.98
CA ILE A 52 -8.42 8.63 1.57
C ILE A 52 -9.55 7.61 1.47
N PRO A 53 -10.55 7.80 0.61
CA PRO A 53 -11.56 6.78 0.43
C PRO A 53 -10.99 5.57 -0.32
N PRO A 54 -11.49 4.34 -0.08
CA PRO A 54 -10.94 3.11 -0.68
C PRO A 54 -10.84 3.16 -2.20
N TRP A 55 -11.82 3.76 -2.90
CA TRP A 55 -11.80 3.89 -4.36
C TRP A 55 -10.68 4.78 -4.90
N SER A 56 -10.07 5.64 -4.08
CA SER A 56 -8.91 6.44 -4.48
C SER A 56 -7.64 5.59 -4.62
N ILE A 57 -7.55 4.46 -3.91
CA ILE A 57 -6.39 3.55 -3.99
C ILE A 57 -6.26 2.98 -5.40
N GLN A 58 -7.36 2.48 -5.96
CA GLN A 58 -7.41 1.95 -7.33
C GLN A 58 -7.04 3.02 -8.38
N LYS A 59 -7.49 4.26 -8.19
CA LYS A 59 -7.13 5.38 -9.06
C LYS A 59 -5.63 5.71 -8.99
N ASN A 60 -5.01 5.64 -7.80
CA ASN A 60 -3.59 5.92 -7.63
C ASN A 60 -2.71 4.80 -8.21
N TRP A 61 -3.07 3.53 -8.01
CA TRP A 61 -2.37 2.41 -8.66
C TRP A 61 -2.39 2.53 -10.19
N LYS A 62 -3.54 2.86 -10.78
CA LYS A 62 -3.63 3.10 -12.23
C LYS A 62 -2.64 4.16 -12.72
N LYS A 63 -2.46 5.25 -11.98
CA LYS A 63 -1.51 6.32 -12.33
C LYS A 63 -0.07 5.81 -12.31
N ILE A 64 0.31 5.08 -11.27
CA ILE A 64 1.66 4.54 -11.07
C ILE A 64 2.02 3.49 -12.12
N ILE A 65 1.09 2.57 -12.40
CA ILE A 65 1.25 1.54 -13.43
C ILE A 65 1.36 2.19 -14.81
N LYS A 66 0.49 3.16 -15.14
CA LYS A 66 0.54 3.88 -16.43
C LYS A 66 1.85 4.68 -16.59
N ALA A 67 2.41 5.16 -15.49
CA ALA A 67 3.70 5.85 -15.47
C ALA A 67 4.91 4.89 -15.53
N GLY A 68 4.70 3.57 -15.61
CA GLY A 68 5.77 2.57 -15.68
C GLY A 68 6.54 2.39 -14.38
N GLN A 69 6.03 2.88 -13.25
CA GLN A 69 6.71 2.83 -11.96
C GLN A 69 6.64 1.45 -11.29
N CYS A 70 5.65 0.62 -11.66
CA CYS A 70 5.55 -0.78 -11.28
C CYS A 70 4.67 -1.55 -12.29
N SER A 71 4.72 -2.88 -12.26
CA SER A 71 3.82 -3.73 -13.05
C SER A 71 2.46 -3.91 -12.37
N LEU A 72 1.48 -4.42 -13.13
CA LEU A 72 0.20 -4.86 -12.56
C LEU A 72 0.39 -6.03 -11.58
N GLU A 73 1.31 -6.96 -11.88
CA GLU A 73 1.60 -8.10 -10.99
C GLU A 73 2.16 -7.63 -9.66
N TYR A 74 3.04 -6.62 -9.66
CA TYR A 74 3.53 -5.99 -8.43
C TYR A 74 2.36 -5.45 -7.60
N ALA A 75 1.46 -4.70 -8.22
CA ALA A 75 0.30 -4.14 -7.54
C ALA A 75 -0.63 -5.23 -7.01
N LEU A 76 -0.87 -6.31 -7.76
CA LEU A 76 -1.68 -7.45 -7.33
C LEU A 76 -1.02 -8.17 -6.15
N LYS A 77 0.30 -8.38 -6.17
CA LYS A 77 1.04 -8.99 -5.06
C LYS A 77 0.80 -8.22 -3.76
N VAL A 78 0.98 -6.89 -3.81
CA VAL A 78 0.82 -6.00 -2.64
C VAL A 78 -0.61 -5.98 -2.09
N ASN A 79 -1.63 -5.96 -2.95
CA ASN A 79 -3.02 -5.73 -2.51
C ASN A 79 -3.86 -7.01 -2.34
N VAL A 80 -3.46 -8.12 -2.96
CA VAL A 80 -4.28 -9.35 -3.03
C VAL A 80 -3.52 -10.53 -2.46
N ASP A 81 -2.36 -10.86 -3.02
CA ASP A 81 -1.67 -12.10 -2.67
C ASP A 81 -1.13 -12.05 -1.25
N ASN A 82 -0.50 -10.94 -0.87
CA ASN A 82 -0.04 -10.73 0.51
C ASN A 82 -1.21 -10.81 1.51
N VAL A 83 -2.40 -10.31 1.16
CA VAL A 83 -3.59 -10.41 2.02
C VAL A 83 -4.02 -11.86 2.17
N LYS A 84 -4.07 -12.62 1.07
CA LYS A 84 -4.41 -14.05 1.10
C LYS A 84 -3.45 -14.85 1.99
N GLU A 85 -2.15 -14.62 1.87
CA GLU A 85 -1.12 -15.25 2.72
C GLU A 85 -1.32 -14.93 4.20
N HIS A 86 -1.88 -13.75 4.52
CA HIS A 86 -2.16 -13.34 5.90
C HIS A 86 -3.53 -13.81 6.43
N CYS A 87 -4.49 -14.11 5.55
CA CYS A 87 -5.84 -14.48 5.92
C CYS A 87 -6.13 -15.99 5.81
N THR A 88 -5.18 -16.81 5.37
CA THR A 88 -5.33 -18.26 5.42
C THR A 88 -5.37 -18.75 6.87
N PRO A 89 -6.41 -19.49 7.29
CA PRO A 89 -6.44 -20.10 8.61
C PRO A 89 -5.26 -21.08 8.72
N THR A 90 -4.43 -20.89 9.75
CA THR A 90 -3.45 -21.89 10.21
C THR A 90 -4.13 -23.14 10.73
#